data_AF-A0AAU7BRU5-F1
#
_entry.id   AF-A0AAU7BRU5-F1
#
_cell.length_a   1.000
_cell.length_b   1.000
_cell.length_c   1.000
_cell.angle_alpha   90.00
_cell.angle_beta   90.00
_cell.angle_gamma   90.00
#
_symmetry.space_group_name_H-M   'P 1'
#
loop_
_entity.id
_entity.type
_entity.pdbx_description
1 polymer ?
#
loop_
_entity_poly.entity_id
_entity_poly.type
_entity_poly.pdbx_seq_one_letter_code
_entity_poly.pdbx_strand_id
1 'polypeptide(L)'
;MAKRSAPEVNAGSMADIAFLLLIFFLVTTTMEKDSGISRKLPPMEESEEDVVIRQRNIFTVLLNRNDQLMVEDEVMELKDLRDAAVEFLDNGGGENANGEKCDYCKGKRDTNSSDHPDKAIISLKNDRETSYKAYISVQNELVGAYNVLRNRRALEIGPQKGFRDMNFAEMQKNLKDVNWPGNKKKLEEVIDQIKKEYPQKLSEVQ
;
A
#
# COMPACT_ATOMS: atom_id res chain seq x y z
N MET A 1 36.62 -45.38 -58.29
CA MET A 1 37.00 -44.37 -57.27
C MET A 1 36.28 -44.73 -55.99
N ALA A 2 37.01 -45.15 -54.95
CA ALA A 2 36.42 -45.49 -53.67
C ALA A 2 35.94 -44.21 -52.97
N LYS A 3 34.64 -44.14 -52.67
CA LYS A 3 34.00 -43.04 -51.96
C LYS A 3 34.46 -43.08 -50.51
N ARG A 4 35.26 -42.10 -50.07
CA ARG A 4 35.64 -41.94 -48.65
C ARG A 4 34.36 -41.74 -47.84
N SER A 5 34.05 -42.66 -46.92
CA SER A 5 32.97 -42.49 -45.95
C SER A 5 33.24 -41.24 -45.11
N ALA A 6 32.20 -40.44 -44.89
CA ALA A 6 32.29 -39.24 -44.07
C ALA A 6 32.72 -39.62 -42.64
N PRO A 7 33.58 -38.81 -41.98
CA PRO A 7 33.99 -39.08 -40.61
C PRO A 7 32.78 -39.09 -39.68
N GLU A 8 32.61 -40.17 -38.93
CA GLU A 8 31.56 -40.31 -37.92
C GLU A 8 31.86 -39.38 -36.74
N VAL A 9 30.87 -38.57 -36.37
CA VAL A 9 30.95 -37.67 -35.22
C VAL A 9 30.74 -38.49 -33.95
N ASN A 10 31.58 -38.30 -32.94
CA ASN A 10 31.48 -39.00 -31.67
C ASN A 10 30.17 -38.61 -30.94
N ALA A 11 29.15 -39.45 -31.07
CA ALA A 11 27.84 -39.26 -30.47
C ALA A 11 27.88 -39.34 -28.93
N GLY A 12 28.87 -40.02 -28.35
CA GLY A 12 29.05 -40.09 -26.89
C GLY A 12 29.41 -38.73 -26.30
N SER A 13 30.36 -38.03 -26.88
CA SER A 13 30.76 -36.68 -26.44
C SER A 13 29.64 -35.65 -26.65
N MET A 14 28.86 -35.79 -27.72
CA MET A 14 27.71 -34.92 -27.98
C MET A 14 26.59 -35.14 -26.97
N ALA A 15 26.32 -36.39 -26.61
CA ALA A 15 25.30 -36.74 -25.61
C ALA A 15 25.65 -36.25 -24.21
N ASP A 16 26.92 -36.33 -23.82
CA ASP A 16 27.38 -35.90 -22.49
C ASP A 16 27.26 -34.37 -22.30
N ILE A 17 27.68 -33.60 -23.32
CA ILE A 17 27.53 -32.14 -23.32
C ILE A 17 26.04 -31.75 -23.28
N ALA A 18 25.19 -32.42 -24.05
CA ALA A 18 23.76 -32.15 -24.03
C ALA A 18 23.13 -32.47 -22.66
N PHE A 19 23.55 -33.56 -22.01
CA PHE A 19 23.04 -33.96 -20.70
C PHE A 19 23.48 -33.00 -19.58
N LEU A 20 24.74 -32.58 -19.59
CA LEU A 20 25.25 -31.56 -18.65
C LEU A 20 24.52 -30.23 -18.80
N LEU A 21 24.25 -29.79 -20.05
CA LEU A 21 23.45 -28.59 -20.28
C LEU A 21 22.02 -28.74 -19.78
N LEU A 22 21.42 -29.93 -19.93
CA LEU A 22 20.07 -30.22 -19.43
C LEU A 22 20.00 -30.18 -17.91
N ILE A 23 20.97 -30.79 -17.21
CA ILE A 23 21.08 -30.68 -15.75
C ILE A 23 21.37 -29.25 -15.34
N PHE A 24 22.26 -28.55 -16.03
CA PHE A 24 22.56 -27.14 -15.76
C PHE A 24 21.30 -26.29 -15.87
N PHE A 25 20.53 -26.41 -16.96
CA PHE A 25 19.25 -25.74 -17.08
C PHE A 25 18.29 -26.20 -15.99
N LEU A 26 18.11 -27.49 -15.72
CA LEU A 26 17.21 -27.97 -14.68
C LEU A 26 17.55 -27.43 -13.27
N VAL A 27 18.83 -27.35 -12.92
CA VAL A 27 19.30 -26.87 -11.61
C VAL A 27 19.24 -25.34 -11.52
N THR A 28 19.62 -24.62 -12.59
CA THR A 28 19.65 -23.15 -12.60
C THR A 28 18.30 -22.50 -12.96
N THR A 29 17.35 -23.26 -13.52
CA THR A 29 15.98 -22.79 -13.83
C THR A 29 14.97 -23.08 -12.73
N THR A 30 15.43 -23.28 -11.48
CA THR A 30 14.55 -23.04 -10.34
C THR A 30 14.18 -21.55 -10.34
N MET A 31 13.16 -21.20 -11.13
CA MET A 31 12.57 -19.88 -11.11
C MET A 31 11.94 -19.70 -9.74
N GLU A 32 12.70 -19.15 -8.81
CA GLU A 32 12.14 -18.51 -7.63
C GLU A 32 11.19 -17.44 -8.16
N LYS A 33 9.87 -17.68 -8.01
CA LYS A 33 8.90 -16.62 -8.21
C LYS A 33 9.06 -15.68 -7.05
N ASP A 34 9.83 -14.61 -7.27
CA ASP A 34 9.87 -13.47 -6.36
C ASP A 34 8.43 -13.00 -6.13
N SER A 35 7.87 -13.43 -5.00
CA SER A 35 6.53 -13.06 -4.58
C SER A 35 6.70 -11.76 -3.79
N GLY A 36 6.75 -10.64 -4.53
CA GLY A 36 6.89 -9.31 -3.95
C GLY A 36 5.55 -8.58 -3.85
N ILE A 37 5.41 -7.72 -2.83
CA ILE A 37 4.36 -6.71 -2.80
C ILE A 37 4.82 -5.49 -3.62
N SER A 38 4.09 -5.16 -4.69
CA SER A 38 4.37 -3.93 -5.45
C SER A 38 3.84 -2.73 -4.66
N ARG A 39 4.73 -2.07 -3.90
CA ARG A 39 4.40 -0.88 -3.12
C ARG A 39 5.18 0.32 -3.66
N LYS A 40 4.48 1.43 -3.87
CA LYS A 40 5.14 2.72 -4.08
C LYS A 40 5.37 3.35 -2.72
N LEU A 41 6.63 3.69 -2.45
CA LEU A 41 6.95 4.48 -1.27
C LEU A 41 6.32 5.87 -1.40
N PRO A 42 5.90 6.49 -0.28
CA PRO A 42 5.57 7.90 -0.27
C PRO A 42 6.74 8.73 -0.84
N PRO A 43 6.46 9.87 -1.49
CA PRO A 43 7.52 10.81 -1.84
C PRO A 43 8.26 11.26 -0.57
N MET A 44 9.57 11.49 -0.67
CA MET A 44 10.34 12.04 0.45
C MET A 44 9.84 13.47 0.73
N GLU A 45 9.59 13.78 1.99
CA GLU A 45 9.27 15.15 2.43
C GLU A 45 10.59 15.95 2.54
N GLU A 46 10.61 17.19 2.06
CA GLU A 46 11.81 18.06 2.06
C GLU A 46 12.09 18.70 3.44
N SER A 47 11.26 18.43 4.45
CA SER A 47 11.38 19.01 5.78
C SER A 47 12.33 18.21 6.66
N GLU A 48 13.46 18.82 7.04
CA GLU A 48 14.46 18.27 7.97
C GLU A 48 14.10 18.46 9.46
N GLU A 49 12.98 19.10 9.78
CA GLU A 49 12.58 19.31 11.18
C GLU A 49 11.93 18.05 11.77
N ASP A 50 12.52 17.53 12.85
CA ASP A 50 11.94 16.45 13.66
C ASP A 50 10.61 16.92 14.26
N VAL A 51 9.52 16.60 13.57
CA VAL A 51 8.17 16.91 14.04
C VAL A 51 7.90 16.05 15.29
N VAL A 52 7.74 16.70 16.44
CA VAL A 52 7.31 16.03 17.67
C VAL A 52 5.87 15.54 17.48
N ILE A 53 5.72 14.25 17.16
CA ILE A 53 4.42 13.59 16.99
C ILE A 53 3.88 13.20 18.37
N ARG A 54 2.64 13.60 18.66
CA ARG A 54 1.93 13.18 19.88
C ARG A 54 1.55 11.70 19.77
N GLN A 55 1.73 10.93 20.84
CA GLN A 55 1.43 9.49 20.86
C GLN A 55 -0.02 9.17 20.43
N ARG A 56 -1.01 9.96 20.85
CA ARG A 56 -2.42 9.80 20.43
C ARG A 56 -2.68 9.93 18.92
N ASN A 57 -1.71 10.48 18.17
CA ASN A 57 -1.77 10.58 16.72
C ASN A 57 -1.10 9.36 16.05
N ILE A 58 -0.67 8.36 16.81
CA ILE A 58 -0.10 7.11 16.31
C ILE A 58 -1.09 5.99 16.60
N PHE A 59 -1.62 5.38 15.55
CA PHE A 59 -2.42 4.16 15.65
C PHE A 59 -1.48 2.95 15.57
N THR A 60 -1.26 2.29 16.70
CA THR A 60 -0.31 1.19 16.82
C THR A 60 -0.99 -0.14 16.55
N VAL A 61 -0.52 -0.81 15.51
CA VAL A 61 -1.00 -2.12 15.08
C VAL A 61 0.15 -3.11 15.21
N LEU A 62 0.00 -4.06 16.12
CA LEU A 62 0.97 -5.11 16.40
C LEU A 62 0.44 -6.44 15.88
N LEU A 63 1.25 -7.15 15.10
CA LEU A 63 0.95 -8.49 14.63
C LEU A 63 2.01 -9.45 15.18
N ASN A 64 1.60 -10.39 16.02
CA ASN A 64 2.53 -11.31 16.67
C ASN A 64 2.80 -12.57 15.83
N ARG A 65 3.69 -13.44 16.32
CA ARG A 65 4.04 -14.74 15.71
C ARG A 65 2.89 -15.74 15.58
N ASN A 66 1.83 -15.57 16.38
CA ASN A 66 0.63 -16.42 16.32
C ASN A 66 -0.43 -15.83 15.37
N ASP A 67 -0.05 -14.85 14.55
CA ASP A 67 -0.95 -14.08 13.68
C ASP A 67 -2.09 -13.37 14.43
N GLN A 68 -1.90 -13.10 15.74
CA GLN A 68 -2.85 -12.35 16.53
C GLN A 68 -2.57 -10.85 16.41
N LEU A 69 -3.64 -10.11 16.17
CA LEU A 69 -3.64 -8.68 16.00
C LEU A 69 -3.92 -7.99 17.33
N MET A 70 -3.06 -7.05 17.70
CA MET A 70 -3.24 -6.18 18.85
C MET A 70 -3.18 -4.73 18.37
N VAL A 71 -4.22 -3.97 18.69
CA VAL A 71 -4.43 -2.60 18.23
C VAL A 71 -4.64 -1.75 19.46
N GLU A 72 -3.85 -0.69 19.63
CA GLU A 72 -3.92 0.16 20.84
C GLU A 72 -3.86 -0.66 22.15
N ASP A 73 -2.96 -1.66 22.20
CA ASP A 73 -2.77 -2.58 23.33
C ASP A 73 -3.96 -3.54 23.62
N GLU A 74 -4.99 -3.56 22.77
CA GLU A 74 -6.14 -4.45 22.87
C GLU A 74 -6.17 -5.50 21.76
N VAL A 75 -6.62 -6.73 22.07
CA VAL A 75 -6.77 -7.77 21.05
C VAL A 75 -7.96 -7.44 20.15
N MET A 76 -7.71 -7.36 18.85
CA MET A 76 -8.72 -7.01 17.85
C MET A 76 -8.82 -8.09 16.76
N GLU A 77 -10.01 -8.30 16.22
CA GLU A 77 -10.16 -9.14 15.04
C GLU A 77 -9.88 -8.36 13.76
N LEU A 78 -9.32 -9.04 12.75
CA LEU A 78 -8.98 -8.43 11.46
C LEU A 78 -10.16 -7.71 10.80
N LYS A 79 -11.39 -8.23 10.96
CA LYS A 79 -12.61 -7.65 10.39
C LYS A 79 -12.91 -6.24 10.90
N ASP A 80 -12.53 -5.94 12.15
CA ASP A 80 -12.83 -4.68 12.83
C ASP A 80 -11.72 -3.64 12.61
N LEU A 81 -10.53 -4.10 12.20
CA LEU A 81 -9.34 -3.25 12.00
C LEU A 81 -9.59 -2.08 11.05
N ARG A 82 -10.31 -2.32 9.94
CA ARG A 82 -10.60 -1.27 8.96
C ARG A 82 -11.46 -0.17 9.56
N ASP A 83 -12.54 -0.54 10.24
CA ASP A 83 -13.48 0.41 10.80
C ASP A 83 -12.82 1.20 11.95
N ALA A 84 -12.01 0.53 12.78
CA ALA A 84 -11.21 1.19 13.81
C ALA A 84 -10.19 2.19 13.21
N ALA A 85 -9.49 1.80 12.13
CA ALA A 85 -8.56 2.69 11.44
C ALA A 85 -9.28 3.88 10.78
N VAL A 86 -10.48 3.67 10.21
CA VAL A 86 -11.33 4.76 9.68
C VAL A 86 -11.73 5.72 10.79
N GLU A 87 -12.21 5.21 11.93
CA GLU A 87 -12.60 6.04 13.08
C GLU A 87 -11.42 6.87 13.61
N PHE A 88 -10.25 6.25 13.72
CA PHE A 88 -9.02 6.93 14.12
C PHE A 88 -8.62 8.02 13.12
N LEU A 89 -8.53 7.70 11.84
CA LEU A 89 -8.08 8.64 10.80
C LEU A 89 -9.08 9.80 10.60
N ASP A 90 -10.37 9.56 10.78
CA ASP A 90 -11.46 10.53 10.57
C ASP A 90 -11.88 11.26 11.86
N ASN A 91 -11.17 11.05 12.98
CA ASN A 91 -11.59 11.57 14.28
C ASN A 91 -11.69 13.11 14.29
N GLY A 92 -10.62 13.81 13.86
CA GLY A 92 -10.60 15.27 13.74
C GLY A 92 -10.79 16.03 15.06
N GLY A 93 -10.28 15.48 16.18
CA GLY A 93 -10.43 16.03 17.53
C GLY A 93 -9.59 17.29 17.84
N GLY A 94 -8.70 17.69 16.93
CA GLY A 94 -7.77 18.79 17.12
C GLY A 94 -7.52 19.58 15.83
N GLU A 95 -6.27 20.01 15.65
CA GLU A 95 -5.84 20.89 14.56
C GLU A 95 -4.70 20.26 13.77
N ASN A 96 -4.59 20.62 12.48
CA ASN A 96 -3.48 20.21 11.61
C ASN A 96 -2.17 20.94 11.95
N ALA A 97 -1.11 20.77 11.14
CA ALA A 97 0.17 21.44 11.35
C ALA A 97 0.07 22.99 11.30
N ASN A 98 -0.93 23.51 10.58
CA ASN A 98 -1.17 24.94 10.39
C ASN A 98 -2.14 25.55 11.42
N GLY A 99 -2.64 24.77 12.39
CA GLY A 99 -3.64 25.22 13.36
C GLY A 99 -5.09 25.20 12.84
N GLU A 100 -5.35 24.54 11.71
CA GLU A 100 -6.68 24.46 11.11
C GLU A 100 -7.42 23.20 11.61
N LYS A 101 -8.72 23.36 11.91
CA LYS A 101 -9.58 22.24 12.30
C LYS A 101 -10.01 21.44 11.08
N CYS A 102 -10.36 20.17 11.31
CA CYS A 102 -10.86 19.33 10.23
C CYS A 102 -12.34 19.59 9.94
N ASP A 103 -12.62 20.34 8.89
CA ASP A 103 -13.97 20.67 8.43
C ASP A 103 -14.65 19.52 7.67
N TYR A 104 -13.86 18.59 7.14
CA TYR A 104 -14.33 17.46 6.34
C TYR A 104 -14.33 16.12 7.11
N CYS A 105 -13.86 16.11 8.35
CA CYS A 105 -13.88 14.94 9.20
C CYS A 105 -15.28 14.69 9.77
N LYS A 106 -15.68 13.42 9.82
CA LYS A 106 -17.01 12.98 10.32
C LYS A 106 -16.94 12.16 11.61
N GLY A 107 -15.75 11.98 12.18
CA GLY A 107 -15.55 11.25 13.44
C GLY A 107 -16.08 11.98 14.67
N LYS A 108 -15.91 11.34 15.83
CA LYS A 108 -16.46 11.77 17.13
C LYS A 108 -15.76 13.00 17.71
N ARG A 109 -14.63 13.43 17.14
CA ARG A 109 -13.78 14.51 17.66
C ARG A 109 -13.34 14.26 19.11
N ASP A 110 -13.01 13.01 19.41
CA ASP A 110 -12.51 12.62 20.72
C ASP A 110 -11.12 13.23 20.95
N THR A 111 -10.90 13.84 22.12
CA THR A 111 -9.63 14.42 22.54
C THR A 111 -8.53 13.38 22.81
N ASN A 112 -8.95 12.12 23.04
CA ASN A 112 -8.05 10.99 23.29
C ASN A 112 -7.61 10.27 22.00
N SER A 113 -8.25 10.56 20.87
CA SER A 113 -7.93 9.99 19.56
C SER A 113 -7.19 11.02 18.68
N SER A 114 -7.01 10.72 17.39
CA SER A 114 -6.18 11.52 16.50
C SER A 114 -6.68 12.96 16.34
N ASP A 115 -5.77 13.92 16.34
CA ASP A 115 -6.08 15.34 16.23
C ASP A 115 -6.61 15.70 14.82
N HIS A 116 -5.99 15.16 13.77
CA HIS A 116 -6.29 15.48 12.37
C HIS A 116 -5.74 14.38 11.44
N PRO A 117 -6.40 14.06 10.29
CA PRO A 117 -5.90 13.06 9.33
C PRO A 117 -4.45 13.27 8.89
N ASP A 118 -4.03 14.52 8.70
CA ASP A 118 -2.65 14.89 8.39
C ASP A 118 -1.64 14.53 9.50
N LYS A 119 -2.03 14.57 10.77
CA LYS A 119 -1.15 14.18 11.88
C LYS A 119 -1.23 12.70 12.22
N ALA A 120 -2.30 12.04 11.79
CA ALA A 120 -2.58 10.65 12.07
C ALA A 120 -1.61 9.73 11.31
N ILE A 121 -0.91 8.87 12.04
CA ILE A 121 0.05 7.91 11.49
C ILE A 121 -0.38 6.51 11.93
N ILE A 122 -0.44 5.57 11.01
CA ILE A 122 -0.61 4.16 11.33
C ILE A 122 0.77 3.51 11.40
N SER A 123 1.12 2.95 12.56
CA SER A 123 2.35 2.20 12.77
C SER A 123 2.03 0.71 12.81
N LEU A 124 2.44 -0.01 11.77
CA LEU A 124 2.37 -1.46 11.73
C LEU A 124 3.70 -2.04 12.20
N LYS A 125 3.67 -2.83 13.27
CA LYS A 125 4.81 -3.66 13.72
C LYS A 125 4.43 -5.11 13.62
N ASN A 126 5.31 -5.92 13.06
CA ASN A 126 5.09 -7.35 12.94
C ASN A 126 6.27 -8.12 13.54
N ASP A 127 5.97 -9.27 14.11
CA ASP A 127 7.00 -10.24 14.49
C ASP A 127 7.65 -10.81 13.21
N ARG A 128 8.89 -11.30 13.34
CA ARG A 128 9.62 -11.96 12.24
C ARG A 128 9.01 -13.30 11.88
N GLU A 129 8.33 -13.95 12.83
CA GLU A 129 7.69 -15.25 12.66
C GLU A 129 6.23 -15.13 12.16
N THR A 130 5.68 -13.92 12.03
CA THR A 130 4.34 -13.68 11.50
C THR A 130 4.19 -14.22 10.08
N SER A 131 3.05 -14.84 9.77
CA SER A 131 2.81 -15.36 8.43
C SER A 131 2.63 -14.24 7.41
N TYR A 132 3.19 -14.44 6.21
CA TYR A 132 3.06 -13.48 5.10
C TYR A 132 1.58 -13.20 4.77
N LYS A 133 0.72 -14.23 4.85
CA LYS A 133 -0.71 -14.07 4.62
C LYS A 133 -1.37 -13.14 5.64
N ALA A 134 -1.05 -13.29 6.93
CA ALA A 134 -1.60 -12.43 7.97
C ALA A 134 -1.14 -10.98 7.77
N TYR A 135 0.16 -10.77 7.52
CA TYR A 135 0.72 -9.45 7.23
C TYR A 135 0.02 -8.76 6.05
N ILE A 136 -0.15 -9.46 4.92
CA ILE A 136 -0.85 -8.90 3.75
C ILE A 136 -2.31 -8.60 4.05
N SER A 137 -2.97 -9.47 4.82
CA SER A 137 -4.37 -9.26 5.19
C SER A 137 -4.54 -8.00 6.04
N VAL A 138 -3.69 -7.81 7.05
CA VAL A 138 -3.65 -6.59 7.87
C VAL A 138 -3.37 -5.36 7.00
N GLN A 139 -2.37 -5.41 6.12
CA GLN A 139 -2.09 -4.30 5.21
C GLN A 139 -3.26 -3.94 4.31
N ASN A 140 -3.96 -4.93 3.75
CA ASN A 140 -5.14 -4.69 2.91
C ASN A 140 -6.24 -3.95 3.66
N GLU A 141 -6.47 -4.29 4.94
CA GLU A 141 -7.45 -3.60 5.78
C GLU A 141 -7.05 -2.15 6.07
N LEU A 142 -5.78 -1.92 6.42
CA LEU A 142 -5.25 -0.57 6.68
C LEU A 142 -5.28 0.32 5.43
N VAL A 143 -4.87 -0.20 4.27
CA VAL A 143 -4.97 0.51 2.99
C VAL A 143 -6.44 0.70 2.60
N GLY A 144 -7.29 -0.28 2.89
CA GLY A 144 -8.73 -0.21 2.73
C GLY A 144 -9.35 0.97 3.48
N ALA A 145 -8.93 1.23 4.71
CA ALA A 145 -9.39 2.37 5.50
C ALA A 145 -9.12 3.72 4.80
N TYR A 146 -7.90 3.94 4.29
CA TYR A 146 -7.59 5.13 3.50
C TYR A 146 -8.44 5.23 2.23
N ASN A 147 -8.66 4.11 1.54
CA ASN A 147 -9.49 4.10 0.34
C ASN A 147 -10.95 4.45 0.63
N VAL A 148 -11.52 3.99 1.75
CA VAL A 148 -12.87 4.37 2.19
C VAL A 148 -12.97 5.89 2.37
N LEU A 149 -12.02 6.47 3.10
CA LEU A 149 -12.00 7.92 3.37
C LEU A 149 -11.82 8.75 2.10
N ARG A 150 -10.87 8.37 1.25
CA ARG A 150 -10.61 9.05 -0.03
C ARG A 150 -11.78 8.89 -1.01
N ASN A 151 -12.40 7.71 -1.09
CA ASN A 151 -13.58 7.50 -1.94
C ASN A 151 -14.75 8.37 -1.48
N ARG A 152 -15.01 8.41 -0.17
CA ARG A 152 -16.04 9.27 0.41
C ARG A 152 -15.78 10.74 0.07
N ARG A 153 -14.54 11.20 0.27
CA ARG A 153 -14.15 12.58 -0.02
C ARG A 153 -14.26 12.93 -1.51
N ALA A 154 -13.88 12.00 -2.39
CA ALA A 154 -14.02 12.15 -3.84
C ALA A 154 -15.48 12.39 -4.26
N LEU A 155 -16.42 11.66 -3.66
CA LEU A 155 -17.86 11.82 -3.94
C LEU A 155 -18.41 13.17 -3.42
N GLU A 156 -17.80 13.75 -2.39
CA GLU A 156 -18.21 15.06 -1.85
C GLU A 156 -17.71 16.23 -2.70
N ILE A 157 -16.43 16.24 -3.06
CA ILE A 157 -15.81 17.37 -3.77
C ILE A 157 -15.84 17.23 -5.29
N GLY A 158 -15.93 15.99 -5.80
CA GLY A 158 -15.95 15.68 -7.22
C GLY A 158 -17.04 16.43 -7.99
N PRO A 159 -18.31 16.43 -7.55
CA PRO A 159 -19.40 17.13 -8.23
C PRO A 159 -19.15 18.64 -8.39
N GLN A 160 -18.52 19.28 -7.41
CA GLN A 160 -18.19 20.72 -7.45
C GLN A 160 -17.11 21.04 -8.48
N LYS A 161 -16.26 20.05 -8.80
CA LYS A 161 -15.14 20.15 -9.73
C LYS A 161 -15.48 19.61 -11.13
N GLY A 162 -16.71 19.13 -11.33
CA GLY A 162 -17.19 18.60 -12.61
C GLY A 162 -17.09 17.08 -12.76
N PHE A 163 -16.75 16.35 -11.70
CA PHE A 163 -16.63 14.89 -11.65
C PHE A 163 -17.75 14.30 -10.78
N ARG A 164 -18.96 14.19 -11.35
CA ARG A 164 -20.11 13.63 -10.64
C ARG A 164 -20.00 12.12 -10.51
N ASP A 165 -20.41 11.62 -9.35
CA ASP A 165 -20.53 10.18 -9.03
C ASP A 165 -19.26 9.36 -9.28
N MET A 166 -18.09 10.00 -9.20
CA MET A 166 -16.80 9.35 -9.41
C MET A 166 -16.11 9.13 -8.06
N ASN A 167 -15.84 7.87 -7.72
CA ASN A 167 -15.05 7.55 -6.53
C ASN A 167 -13.55 7.74 -6.79
N PHE A 168 -12.74 7.75 -5.74
CA PHE A 168 -11.30 8.00 -5.86
C PHE A 168 -10.58 6.92 -6.69
N ALA A 169 -10.99 5.66 -6.57
CA ALA A 169 -10.43 4.56 -7.37
C ALA A 169 -10.68 4.75 -8.89
N GLU A 170 -11.88 5.19 -9.26
CA GLU A 170 -12.24 5.52 -10.65
C GLU A 170 -11.48 6.76 -11.14
N MET A 171 -11.35 7.79 -10.31
CA MET A 171 -10.53 8.97 -10.63
C MET A 171 -9.09 8.54 -10.96
N GLN A 172 -8.47 7.69 -10.13
CA GLN A 172 -7.12 7.18 -10.39
C GLN A 172 -7.04 6.32 -11.66
N LYS A 173 -8.07 5.50 -11.93
CA LYS A 173 -8.14 4.68 -13.15
C LYS A 173 -8.22 5.57 -14.40
N ASN A 174 -9.09 6.57 -14.38
CA ASN A 174 -9.28 7.52 -15.48
C ASN A 174 -8.05 8.40 -15.72
N LEU A 175 -7.32 8.76 -14.67
CA LEU A 175 -6.05 9.50 -14.81
C LEU A 175 -4.99 8.67 -15.55
N LYS A 176 -4.93 7.36 -15.30
CA LYS A 176 -3.99 6.44 -15.96
C LYS A 176 -4.42 6.09 -17.39
N ASP A 177 -5.71 6.16 -17.70
CA ASP A 177 -6.23 5.87 -19.04
C ASP A 177 -5.83 7.00 -20.01
N VAL A 178 -5.06 6.65 -21.04
CA VAL A 178 -4.61 7.60 -22.07
C VAL A 178 -5.81 8.16 -22.85
N ASN A 179 -6.85 7.36 -23.08
CA ASN A 179 -7.99 7.66 -23.94
C ASN A 179 -9.16 8.31 -23.21
N TRP A 180 -9.05 8.56 -21.90
CA TRP A 180 -10.15 9.17 -21.15
C TRP A 180 -10.42 10.62 -21.65
N PRO A 181 -11.66 10.93 -22.07
CA PRO A 181 -11.99 12.19 -22.76
C PRO A 181 -12.14 13.41 -21.81
N GLY A 182 -12.05 13.20 -20.50
CA GLY A 182 -12.22 14.26 -19.52
C GLY A 182 -10.98 15.13 -19.31
N ASN A 183 -11.12 16.16 -18.47
CA ASN A 183 -10.02 17.07 -18.17
C ASN A 183 -9.06 16.44 -17.15
N LYS A 184 -7.96 15.86 -17.65
CA LYS A 184 -6.95 15.18 -16.81
C LYS A 184 -6.27 16.10 -15.81
N LYS A 185 -5.98 17.34 -16.19
CA LYS A 185 -5.34 18.32 -15.30
C LYS A 185 -6.22 18.62 -14.09
N LYS A 186 -7.51 18.90 -14.31
CA LYS A 186 -8.48 19.09 -13.22
C LYS A 186 -8.66 17.83 -12.37
N LEU A 187 -8.64 16.66 -13.00
CA LEU A 187 -8.77 15.38 -12.29
C LEU A 187 -7.57 15.14 -11.37
N GLU A 188 -6.36 15.43 -11.86
CA GLU A 188 -5.12 15.35 -11.09
C GLU A 188 -5.14 16.32 -9.90
N GLU A 189 -5.53 17.58 -10.11
CA GLU A 189 -5.69 18.58 -9.03
C GLU A 189 -6.64 18.09 -7.92
N VAL A 190 -7.76 17.46 -8.29
CA VAL A 190 -8.73 16.91 -7.33
C VAL A 190 -8.16 15.71 -6.59
N ILE A 191 -7.49 14.79 -7.30
CA ILE A 191 -6.84 13.63 -6.70
C ILE A 191 -5.78 14.08 -5.69
N ASP A 192 -4.97 15.08 -6.03
CA ASP A 192 -3.91 15.56 -5.17
C ASP A 192 -4.44 16.34 -3.97
N GLN A 193 -5.54 17.08 -4.13
CA GLN A 193 -6.27 17.64 -2.99
C GLN A 193 -6.71 16.53 -2.01
N ILE A 194 -7.31 15.45 -2.50
CA ILE A 194 -7.80 14.34 -1.66
C ILE A 194 -6.63 13.63 -0.96
N LYS A 195 -5.51 13.42 -1.67
CA LYS A 195 -4.31 12.85 -1.06
C LYS A 195 -3.70 13.75 0.01
N LYS A 196 -3.80 15.08 -0.15
CA LYS A 196 -3.31 16.04 0.85
C LYS A 196 -4.21 16.09 2.07
N GLU A 197 -5.53 15.99 1.90
CA GLU A 197 -6.49 15.94 3.00
C GLU A 197 -6.39 14.60 3.77
N TYR A 198 -6.29 13.47 3.06
CA TYR A 198 -6.07 12.15 3.64
C TYR A 198 -4.72 11.57 3.18
N PRO A 199 -3.59 12.01 3.75
CA PRO A 199 -2.28 11.48 3.42
C PRO A 199 -2.15 10.06 3.95
N GLN A 200 -1.56 9.17 3.14
CA GLN A 200 -1.39 7.77 3.52
C GLN A 200 -0.08 7.59 4.29
N LYS A 201 -0.12 7.90 5.58
CA LYS A 201 1.02 7.79 6.50
C LYS A 201 0.99 6.42 7.20
N LEU A 202 1.31 5.37 6.44
CA LEU A 202 1.44 4.00 6.95
C LEU A 202 2.93 3.65 7.08
N SER A 203 3.42 3.72 8.31
CA SER A 203 4.79 3.39 8.69
C SER A 203 4.89 1.93 9.11
N GLU A 204 5.87 1.22 8.55
CA GLU A 204 6.23 -0.14 8.97
C GLU A 204 7.48 -0.02 9.84
N VAL A 205 7.41 -0.53 11.06
CA VAL A 205 8.55 -0.54 11.99
C VAL A 205 8.98 -1.99 12.17
N GLN A 206 10.24 -2.28 11.81
CA GLN A 206 10.90 -3.56 12.04
C GLN A 206 11.34 -3.73 13.49
#